data_AF-A0AAX3TBG0-F1
#
_entry.id   AF-A0AAX3TBG0-F1
#
_cell.length_a   1.000
_cell.length_b   1.000
_cell.length_c   1.000
_cell.angle_alpha   90.00
_cell.angle_beta   90.00
_cell.angle_gamma   90.00
#
_symmetry.space_group_name_H-M   'P 1'
#
loop_
_entity.id
_entity.type
_entity.pdbx_description
1 polymer ?
#
loop_
_entity_poly.entity_id
_entity_poly.type
_entity_poly.pdbx_seq_one_letter_code
_entity_poly.pdbx_strand_id
1 'polypeptide(L)'
;MTYPPSGPGGHPQGGYPSGGYPQGPVPPGPPRSPWSSPAVLVAIGAGVLLVVVGVLAALLLIPADDESADRDSADGGQPSASTFTSTVTRPAETTTPTTATTTTTTPPPVRPTPTVAGADWQGFTSGPRCNAADDPAVAVGQTARSRVVICQVGTQTGRLYYKGAAPEGGIELQFPTRTGDTFEARNGSVRYLVSPTSLTIVDGGAVLTEEPMLAYWSLPG
;
A
#
# COMPACT_ATOMS: atom_id res chain seq x y z
N MET A 1 76.28 -6.10 69.69
CA MET A 1 76.74 -7.45 69.33
C MET A 1 76.89 -7.51 67.82
N THR A 2 78.06 -7.92 67.37
CA THR A 2 78.51 -8.05 65.99
C THR A 2 78.25 -9.48 65.51
N TYR A 3 77.76 -9.67 64.28
CA TYR A 3 77.86 -10.90 63.45
C TYR A 3 77.43 -10.55 61.99
N PRO A 4 77.81 -11.34 60.96
CA PRO A 4 78.94 -11.05 60.05
C PRO A 4 78.50 -10.85 58.58
N PRO A 5 79.43 -10.58 57.64
CA PRO A 5 79.12 -10.45 56.21
C PRO A 5 79.27 -11.79 55.47
N SER A 6 78.42 -12.04 54.45
CA SER A 6 78.57 -13.20 53.56
C SER A 6 77.88 -13.00 52.21
N GLY A 7 78.70 -12.70 51.19
CA GLY A 7 78.64 -13.33 49.86
C GLY A 7 77.68 -12.76 48.80
N PRO A 8 78.17 -12.47 47.57
CA PRO A 8 77.33 -12.14 46.45
C PRO A 8 76.77 -13.43 45.82
N GLY A 9 75.54 -13.79 46.21
CA GLY A 9 74.79 -14.85 45.56
C GLY A 9 74.16 -14.33 44.28
N GLY A 10 74.71 -14.72 43.13
CA GLY A 10 74.09 -14.50 41.83
C GLY A 10 72.76 -15.25 41.73
N HIS A 11 71.71 -14.54 41.31
CA HIS A 11 70.45 -15.13 40.90
C HIS A 11 70.31 -14.94 39.38
N PRO A 12 70.10 -16.02 38.60
CA PRO A 12 69.97 -15.93 37.15
C PRO A 12 68.68 -15.22 36.76
N GLN A 13 68.76 -14.43 35.68
CA GLN A 13 67.63 -13.78 35.03
C GLN A 13 66.63 -14.82 34.52
N GLY A 14 65.44 -14.84 35.13
CA GLY A 14 64.26 -15.46 34.54
C GLY A 14 63.72 -14.57 33.42
N GLY A 15 64.30 -14.71 32.22
CA GLY A 15 63.71 -14.17 30.99
C GLY A 15 62.56 -15.06 30.54
N TYR A 16 61.33 -14.58 30.71
CA TYR A 16 60.14 -15.24 30.18
C TYR A 16 60.23 -15.36 28.65
N PRO A 17 59.83 -16.50 28.06
CA PRO A 17 59.80 -16.64 26.61
C PRO A 17 58.74 -15.71 26.01
N SER A 18 59.14 -14.96 24.99
CA SER A 18 58.26 -14.14 24.14
C SER A 18 57.28 -15.03 23.38
N GLY A 19 56.11 -15.26 23.96
CA GLY A 19 54.95 -15.83 23.28
C GLY A 19 54.43 -14.86 22.23
N GLY A 20 54.69 -15.17 20.96
CA GLY A 20 54.08 -14.46 19.83
C GLY A 20 52.60 -14.81 19.74
N TYR A 21 51.73 -13.81 19.90
CA TYR A 21 50.31 -13.96 19.59
C TYR A 21 50.15 -13.94 18.07
N PRO A 22 49.51 -14.95 17.44
CA PRO A 22 49.16 -14.88 16.04
C PRO A 22 48.12 -13.76 15.82
N GLN A 23 48.45 -12.80 14.96
CA GLN A 23 47.54 -11.76 14.51
C GLN A 23 46.42 -12.43 13.70
N GLY A 24 45.20 -12.44 14.24
CA GLY A 24 44.01 -12.84 13.49
C GLY A 24 43.72 -11.86 12.34
N PRO A 25 43.03 -12.29 11.26
CA PRO A 25 42.69 -11.41 10.15
C PRO A 25 41.85 -10.21 10.61
N VAL A 26 42.27 -9.01 10.22
CA VAL A 26 41.51 -7.77 10.43
C VAL A 26 40.23 -7.84 9.60
N PRO A 27 39.03 -7.60 10.18
CA PRO A 27 37.80 -7.59 9.42
C PRO A 27 37.80 -6.45 8.37
N PRO A 28 37.27 -6.67 7.15
CA PRO A 28 37.16 -5.63 6.15
C PRO A 28 36.25 -4.50 6.64
N GLY A 29 36.68 -3.25 6.47
CA GLY A 29 35.88 -2.07 6.80
C GLY A 29 34.58 -2.00 5.99
N PRO A 30 33.55 -1.28 6.49
CA PRO A 30 32.26 -1.18 5.81
C PRO A 30 32.40 -0.58 4.40
N PRO A 31 31.59 -1.04 3.43
CA PRO A 31 31.62 -0.52 2.07
C PRO A 31 31.22 0.97 2.05
N ARG A 32 31.99 1.77 1.32
CA ARG A 32 31.74 3.21 1.13
C ARG A 32 30.54 3.37 0.20
N SER A 33 29.51 4.11 0.61
CA SER A 33 28.32 4.35 -0.21
C SER A 33 28.67 5.18 -1.46
N PRO A 34 28.30 4.72 -2.67
CA PRO A 34 28.60 5.43 -3.92
C PRO A 34 27.78 6.72 -4.12
N TRP A 35 26.79 6.98 -3.25
CA TRP A 35 25.91 8.16 -3.34
C TRP A 35 26.53 9.48 -2.88
N SER A 36 27.72 9.46 -2.30
CA SER A 36 28.44 10.65 -1.84
C SER A 36 29.53 11.13 -2.82
N SER A 37 29.61 10.56 -4.02
CA SER A 37 30.58 10.99 -5.03
C SER A 37 30.10 12.28 -5.72
N PRO A 38 30.93 13.35 -5.77
CA PRO A 38 30.55 14.62 -6.40
C PRO A 38 30.19 14.46 -7.89
N ALA A 39 30.73 13.44 -8.57
CA ALA A 39 30.38 13.09 -9.95
C ALA A 39 28.91 12.64 -10.11
N VAL A 40 28.33 11.94 -9.14
CA VAL A 40 26.93 11.48 -9.16
C VAL A 40 25.98 12.68 -8.97
N LEU A 41 26.34 13.62 -8.09
CA LEU A 41 25.57 14.85 -7.88
C LEU A 41 25.55 15.75 -9.13
N VAL A 42 26.68 15.87 -9.84
CA VAL A 42 26.75 16.64 -11.10
C VAL A 42 25.89 16.01 -12.21
N ALA A 43 25.88 14.68 -12.32
CA ALA A 43 25.07 13.98 -13.31
C ALA A 43 23.56 14.15 -13.06
N ILE A 44 23.12 14.11 -11.79
CA ILE A 44 21.72 14.35 -11.41
C ILE A 44 21.32 15.79 -11.74
N GLY A 45 22.15 16.78 -11.40
CA GLY A 45 21.89 18.19 -11.71
C GLY A 45 21.74 18.46 -13.21
N ALA A 46 22.62 17.88 -14.03
CA ALA A 46 22.54 18.01 -15.48
C ALA A 46 21.27 17.34 -16.07
N GLY A 47 20.87 16.18 -15.54
CA GLY A 47 19.65 15.49 -15.96
C GLY A 47 18.38 16.29 -15.67
N VAL A 48 18.26 16.86 -14.45
CA VAL A 48 17.10 17.69 -14.08
C VAL A 48 16.98 18.93 -14.95
N LEU A 49 18.11 19.59 -15.25
CA LEU A 49 18.13 20.77 -16.12
C LEU A 49 17.59 20.44 -17.53
N LEU A 50 18.00 19.30 -18.11
CA LEU A 50 17.54 18.88 -19.44
C LEU A 50 16.03 18.59 -19.46
N VAL A 51 15.48 17.98 -18.40
CA VAL A 51 14.04 17.71 -18.29
C VAL A 51 13.24 19.01 -18.20
N VAL A 52 13.69 19.98 -17.39
CA VAL A 52 13.01 21.28 -17.26
C VAL A 52 13.00 22.05 -18.58
N VAL A 53 14.13 22.06 -19.30
CA VAL A 53 14.21 22.70 -20.63
C VAL A 53 13.30 22.01 -21.64
N GLY A 54 13.23 20.67 -21.63
CA GLY A 54 12.34 19.91 -22.51
C GLY A 54 10.86 20.18 -22.28
N VAL A 55 10.42 20.24 -21.01
CA VAL A 55 9.02 20.53 -20.66
C VAL A 55 8.64 21.96 -21.02
N LEU A 56 9.52 22.94 -20.80
CA LEU A 56 9.30 24.33 -21.22
C LEU A 56 9.20 24.46 -22.74
N ALA A 57 10.07 23.77 -23.49
CA ALA A 57 10.02 23.76 -24.95
C ALA A 57 8.70 23.12 -25.47
N ALA A 58 8.25 22.03 -24.85
CA ALA A 58 6.99 21.38 -25.21
C ALA A 58 5.77 22.27 -24.93
N LEU A 59 5.75 22.99 -23.80
CA LEU A 59 4.65 23.88 -23.44
C LEU A 59 4.60 25.12 -24.36
N LEU A 60 5.75 25.62 -24.82
CA LEU A 60 5.83 26.75 -25.74
C LEU A 60 5.53 26.40 -27.21
N LEU A 61 5.47 25.10 -27.56
CA LEU A 61 5.16 24.62 -28.92
C LEU A 61 3.68 24.22 -29.11
N ILE A 62 2.82 24.44 -28.11
CA ILE A 62 1.38 24.20 -28.24
C ILE A 62 0.75 25.40 -28.98
N PRO A 63 0.21 25.23 -30.20
CA PRO A 63 -0.53 26.29 -30.88
C PRO A 63 -1.81 26.62 -30.10
N ALA A 64 -2.04 27.91 -29.87
CA ALA A 64 -3.30 28.42 -29.36
C ALA A 64 -4.27 28.55 -30.55
N ASP A 65 -5.30 27.72 -30.59
CA ASP A 65 -6.43 27.89 -31.50
C ASP A 65 -7.39 28.94 -30.91
N ASP A 66 -7.27 30.18 -31.41
CA ASP A 66 -8.29 31.23 -31.32
C ASP A 66 -9.06 31.28 -32.65
N GLU A 67 -10.38 31.07 -32.61
CA GLU A 67 -11.43 31.60 -33.53
C GLU A 67 -12.72 30.77 -33.31
N SER A 68 -13.95 31.27 -33.38
CA SER A 68 -14.57 32.60 -33.31
C SER A 68 -16.07 32.31 -33.24
N ALA A 69 -16.82 33.22 -32.64
CA ALA A 69 -18.27 33.16 -32.56
C ALA A 69 -18.91 33.17 -33.97
N ASP A 70 -20.01 32.43 -34.14
CA ASP A 70 -21.18 33.01 -34.80
C ASP A 70 -22.48 32.44 -34.23
N ARG A 71 -23.38 33.38 -33.94
CA ARG A 71 -24.75 33.16 -33.47
C ARG A 71 -25.64 32.95 -34.69
N ASP A 72 -26.64 32.10 -34.60
CA ASP A 72 -27.96 32.51 -35.08
C ASP A 72 -29.10 31.80 -34.34
N SER A 73 -30.19 32.56 -34.19
CA SER A 73 -31.29 32.33 -33.24
C SER A 73 -32.50 31.64 -33.89
N ALA A 74 -33.23 30.85 -33.10
CA ALA A 74 -34.69 30.67 -33.20
C ALA A 74 -35.14 30.00 -31.88
N ASP A 75 -35.66 30.75 -30.90
CA ASP A 75 -37.07 31.16 -30.75
C ASP A 75 -38.04 30.01 -30.42
N GLY A 76 -38.78 30.22 -29.31
CA GLY A 76 -40.11 29.68 -29.09
C GLY A 76 -40.28 28.31 -28.41
N GLY A 77 -40.72 28.31 -27.14
CA GLY A 77 -41.49 27.21 -26.53
C GLY A 77 -40.96 26.74 -25.16
N GLN A 78 -41.26 27.46 -24.08
CA GLN A 78 -42.33 27.15 -23.10
C GLN A 78 -42.20 25.78 -22.42
N PRO A 79 -42.13 25.72 -21.07
CA PRO A 79 -41.95 24.47 -20.33
C PRO A 79 -43.24 23.63 -20.34
N SER A 80 -43.22 22.47 -20.99
CA SER A 80 -44.26 21.46 -20.79
C SER A 80 -43.97 20.70 -19.50
N ALA A 81 -44.73 21.05 -18.46
CA ALA A 81 -44.93 20.20 -17.30
C ALA A 81 -45.50 18.85 -17.76
N SER A 82 -44.78 17.76 -17.48
CA SER A 82 -45.31 16.41 -17.67
C SER A 82 -46.33 16.13 -16.56
N THR A 83 -47.59 16.34 -16.88
CA THR A 83 -48.76 15.84 -16.14
C THR A 83 -48.72 14.32 -16.13
N PHE A 84 -48.63 13.71 -14.95
CA PHE A 84 -48.84 12.28 -14.78
C PHE A 84 -50.34 11.98 -14.88
N THR A 85 -50.76 11.31 -15.96
CA THR A 85 -52.12 10.80 -16.11
C THR A 85 -52.20 9.43 -15.42
N SER A 86 -52.92 9.33 -14.30
CA SER A 86 -53.24 8.04 -13.68
C SER A 86 -54.36 7.36 -14.47
N THR A 87 -54.00 6.50 -15.43
CA THR A 87 -54.96 5.59 -16.04
C THR A 87 -55.25 4.45 -15.06
N VAL A 88 -56.42 4.48 -14.41
CA VAL A 88 -56.96 3.36 -13.66
C VAL A 88 -57.49 2.33 -14.66
N THR A 89 -56.64 1.38 -15.04
CA THR A 89 -57.07 0.18 -15.76
C THR A 89 -57.51 -0.87 -14.74
N ARG A 90 -58.82 -1.09 -14.68
CA ARG A 90 -59.45 -2.22 -13.98
C ARG A 90 -58.86 -3.54 -14.53
N PRO A 91 -58.30 -4.42 -13.69
CA PRO A 91 -57.87 -5.74 -14.15
C PRO A 91 -59.08 -6.52 -14.68
N ALA A 92 -58.99 -6.99 -15.93
CA ALA A 92 -59.82 -8.08 -16.40
C ALA A 92 -59.33 -9.36 -15.72
N GLU A 93 -60.24 -10.06 -15.04
CA GLU A 93 -60.01 -11.39 -14.49
C GLU A 93 -59.79 -12.37 -15.66
N THR A 94 -58.53 -12.60 -15.99
CA THR A 94 -58.09 -13.74 -16.78
C THR A 94 -57.46 -14.73 -15.82
N THR A 95 -58.19 -15.80 -15.50
CA THR A 95 -57.69 -16.98 -14.78
C THR A 95 -56.64 -17.70 -15.63
N THR A 96 -55.39 -17.27 -15.50
CA THR A 96 -54.22 -17.99 -16.03
C THR A 96 -53.80 -19.05 -15.01
N PRO A 97 -53.55 -20.31 -15.40
CA PRO A 97 -53.04 -21.31 -14.48
C PRO A 97 -51.68 -20.86 -13.92
N THR A 98 -51.60 -20.75 -12.59
CA THR A 98 -50.36 -20.44 -11.87
C THR A 98 -49.44 -21.65 -11.96
N THR A 99 -48.51 -21.64 -12.91
CA THR A 99 -47.36 -22.55 -12.89
C THR A 99 -46.46 -22.11 -11.74
N ALA A 100 -46.47 -22.88 -10.65
CA ALA A 100 -45.55 -22.70 -9.53
C ALA A 100 -44.12 -22.79 -10.06
N THR A 101 -43.43 -21.65 -10.08
CA THR A 101 -42.00 -21.61 -10.42
C THR A 101 -41.25 -21.99 -9.15
N THR A 102 -40.74 -23.22 -9.10
CA THR A 102 -39.86 -23.68 -8.03
C THR A 102 -38.55 -22.90 -8.12
N THR A 103 -38.38 -21.87 -7.29
CA THR A 103 -37.11 -21.17 -7.12
C THR A 103 -36.12 -22.12 -6.44
N THR A 104 -35.28 -22.77 -7.24
CA THR A 104 -34.10 -23.48 -6.75
C THR A 104 -33.18 -22.44 -6.10
N THR A 105 -33.21 -22.37 -4.78
CA THR A 105 -32.34 -21.50 -4.00
C THR A 105 -30.96 -22.16 -3.95
N THR A 106 -30.03 -21.69 -4.79
CA THR A 106 -28.62 -22.09 -4.68
C THR A 106 -28.09 -21.63 -3.32
N PRO A 107 -27.49 -22.51 -2.50
CA PRO A 107 -26.91 -22.11 -1.23
C PRO A 107 -25.82 -21.05 -1.45
N PRO A 108 -25.71 -20.04 -0.56
CA PRO A 108 -24.71 -18.99 -0.72
C PRO A 108 -23.30 -19.59 -0.67
N PRO A 109 -22.34 -19.02 -1.42
CA PRO A 109 -20.95 -19.48 -1.38
C PRO A 109 -20.40 -19.36 0.05
N VAL A 110 -19.74 -20.41 0.54
CA VAL A 110 -19.04 -20.38 1.82
C VAL A 110 -17.83 -19.47 1.67
N ARG A 111 -17.81 -18.35 2.40
CA ARG A 111 -16.70 -17.39 2.36
C ARG A 111 -15.93 -17.42 3.68
N PRO A 112 -14.58 -17.42 3.63
CA PRO A 112 -13.78 -17.34 4.84
C PRO A 112 -14.07 -16.00 5.54
N THR A 113 -14.20 -16.06 6.86
CA THR A 113 -14.55 -14.88 7.67
C THR A 113 -13.29 -14.38 8.39
N PRO A 114 -12.97 -13.08 8.30
CA PRO A 114 -11.88 -12.50 9.06
C PRO A 114 -12.07 -12.67 10.56
N THR A 115 -10.97 -12.89 11.28
CA THR A 115 -10.96 -12.96 12.74
C THR A 115 -10.83 -11.58 13.40
N VAL A 116 -10.68 -10.51 12.60
CA VAL A 116 -10.58 -9.13 13.08
C VAL A 116 -11.96 -8.65 13.54
N ALA A 117 -12.02 -8.07 14.74
CA ALA A 117 -13.27 -7.61 15.34
C ALA A 117 -13.95 -6.53 14.47
N GLY A 118 -15.26 -6.68 14.24
CA GLY A 118 -16.03 -5.76 13.40
C GLY A 118 -15.76 -5.91 11.89
N ALA A 119 -15.10 -6.99 11.47
CA ALA A 119 -14.94 -7.34 10.07
C ALA A 119 -15.80 -8.57 9.69
N ASP A 120 -16.28 -8.57 8.45
CA ASP A 120 -16.90 -9.70 7.78
C ASP A 120 -16.10 -10.04 6.51
N TRP A 121 -16.60 -10.97 5.71
CA TRP A 121 -15.94 -11.44 4.49
C TRP A 121 -15.66 -10.37 3.42
N GLN A 122 -16.22 -9.16 3.53
CA GLN A 122 -15.94 -8.03 2.63
C GLN A 122 -15.09 -6.92 3.29
N GLY A 123 -14.66 -7.09 4.55
CA GLY A 123 -13.89 -6.07 5.28
C GLY A 123 -14.64 -5.55 6.50
N PHE A 124 -14.38 -4.31 6.92
CA PHE A 124 -15.00 -3.77 8.13
C PHE A 124 -16.48 -3.40 7.90
N THR A 125 -17.35 -3.74 8.84
CA THR A 125 -18.77 -3.35 8.82
C THR A 125 -18.98 -1.86 9.07
N SER A 126 -18.00 -1.22 9.73
CA SER A 126 -17.91 0.23 9.93
C SER A 126 -16.50 0.72 9.54
N GLY A 127 -16.24 0.87 8.25
CA GLY A 127 -14.95 1.34 7.75
C GLY A 127 -14.68 0.92 6.30
N PRO A 128 -13.42 0.68 5.93
CA PRO A 128 -13.08 0.25 4.59
C PRO A 128 -13.69 -1.13 4.31
N ARG A 129 -14.35 -1.23 3.16
CA ARG A 129 -15.03 -2.43 2.67
C ARG A 129 -14.77 -2.58 1.17
N CYS A 130 -14.78 -3.82 0.70
CA CYS A 130 -14.77 -4.13 -0.72
C CYS A 130 -15.99 -3.54 -1.45
N ASN A 131 -15.77 -3.07 -2.66
CA ASN A 131 -16.68 -2.24 -3.45
C ASN A 131 -17.89 -3.02 -3.96
N ALA A 132 -17.67 -4.17 -4.61
CA ALA A 132 -18.76 -4.98 -5.12
C ALA A 132 -19.23 -5.99 -4.09
N ALA A 133 -20.53 -6.34 -4.15
CA ALA A 133 -21.12 -7.35 -3.29
C ALA A 133 -20.33 -8.66 -3.34
N ASP A 134 -19.81 -9.07 -4.49
CA ASP A 134 -19.09 -10.34 -4.64
C ASP A 134 -17.59 -10.29 -4.37
N ASP A 135 -17.03 -9.11 -4.13
CA ASP A 135 -15.59 -8.92 -3.87
C ASP A 135 -15.25 -9.34 -2.44
N PRO A 136 -14.51 -10.45 -2.24
CA PRO A 136 -14.10 -10.84 -0.90
C PRO A 136 -12.87 -10.06 -0.43
N ALA A 137 -12.81 -9.81 0.87
CA ALA A 137 -11.56 -9.43 1.53
C ALA A 137 -10.62 -10.64 1.56
N VAL A 138 -9.37 -10.42 1.14
CA VAL A 138 -8.28 -11.41 1.20
C VAL A 138 -7.29 -11.10 2.33
N ALA A 139 -7.30 -9.86 2.82
CA ALA A 139 -6.63 -9.48 4.06
C ALA A 139 -7.37 -8.32 4.74
N VAL A 140 -7.34 -8.30 6.06
CA VAL A 140 -7.94 -7.26 6.91
C VAL A 140 -6.95 -6.94 8.02
N GLY A 141 -6.64 -5.66 8.19
CA GLY A 141 -5.73 -5.17 9.21
C GLY A 141 -6.35 -4.01 10.00
N GLN A 142 -6.10 -3.99 11.31
CA GLN A 142 -6.51 -2.92 12.20
C GLN A 142 -5.30 -2.45 13.01
N THR A 143 -5.06 -1.13 12.99
CA THR A 143 -4.11 -0.45 13.86
C THR A 143 -4.85 0.40 14.89
N ALA A 144 -4.12 1.18 15.68
CA ALA A 144 -4.73 2.14 16.61
C ALA A 144 -5.46 3.30 15.89
N ARG A 145 -5.04 3.65 14.67
CA ARG A 145 -5.56 4.80 13.92
C ARG A 145 -6.23 4.43 12.61
N SER A 146 -5.76 3.36 11.97
CA SER A 146 -6.09 3.00 10.61
C SER A 146 -6.75 1.62 10.53
N ARG A 147 -7.55 1.45 9.49
CA ARG A 147 -8.11 0.18 9.07
C ARG A 147 -7.74 -0.06 7.61
N VAL A 148 -7.39 -1.28 7.27
CA VAL A 148 -7.01 -1.67 5.91
C VAL A 148 -7.69 -2.95 5.48
N VAL A 149 -8.09 -3.01 4.21
CA VAL A 149 -8.63 -4.20 3.58
C VAL A 149 -7.98 -4.37 2.23
N ILE A 150 -7.51 -5.58 1.95
CA ILE A 150 -7.14 -6.00 0.59
C ILE A 150 -8.31 -6.79 0.04
N CYS A 151 -8.85 -6.36 -1.08
CA CYS A 151 -10.01 -6.94 -1.73
C CYS A 151 -9.61 -7.62 -3.02
N GLN A 152 -10.28 -8.72 -3.34
CA GLN A 152 -10.20 -9.35 -4.65
C GLN A 152 -11.42 -8.96 -5.49
N VAL A 153 -11.20 -8.70 -6.78
CA VAL A 153 -12.29 -8.40 -7.71
C VAL A 153 -13.01 -9.71 -8.06
N GLY A 154 -14.24 -9.84 -7.57
CA GLY A 154 -15.06 -11.04 -7.67
C GLY A 154 -14.25 -12.31 -7.38
N THR A 155 -14.29 -13.23 -8.34
CA THR A 155 -13.54 -14.50 -8.27
C THR A 155 -12.22 -14.46 -9.05
N GLN A 156 -11.75 -13.28 -9.47
CA GLN A 156 -10.54 -13.13 -10.27
C GLN A 156 -9.30 -13.15 -9.37
N THR A 157 -8.71 -14.33 -9.19
CA THR A 157 -7.49 -14.51 -8.41
C THR A 157 -6.39 -13.54 -8.83
N GLY A 158 -5.81 -12.85 -7.86
CA GLY A 158 -4.70 -11.92 -8.08
C GLY A 158 -5.10 -10.53 -8.60
N ARG A 159 -6.37 -10.31 -8.96
CA ARG A 159 -6.87 -8.95 -9.25
C ARG A 159 -7.27 -8.29 -7.94
N LEU A 160 -6.30 -7.65 -7.30
CA LEU A 160 -6.44 -7.05 -5.99
C LEU A 160 -6.64 -5.53 -6.06
N TYR A 161 -7.29 -4.98 -5.05
CA TYR A 161 -7.29 -3.56 -4.73
C TYR A 161 -7.23 -3.34 -3.22
N TYR A 162 -6.61 -2.25 -2.79
CA TYR A 162 -6.45 -1.85 -1.41
C TYR A 162 -7.50 -0.82 -1.03
N LYS A 163 -8.02 -0.92 0.19
CA LYS A 163 -8.91 0.05 0.84
C LYS A 163 -8.31 0.41 2.20
N GLY A 164 -7.90 1.66 2.35
CA GLY A 164 -7.42 2.22 3.62
C GLY A 164 -8.38 3.26 4.16
N ALA A 165 -8.51 3.33 5.47
CA ALA A 165 -9.19 4.43 6.15
C ALA A 165 -8.43 4.82 7.42
N ALA A 166 -8.28 6.12 7.60
CA ALA A 166 -7.68 6.78 8.76
C ALA A 166 -8.53 8.03 9.10
N PRO A 167 -8.28 8.72 10.22
CA PRO A 167 -9.05 9.92 10.60
C PRO A 167 -9.06 11.03 9.54
N GLU A 168 -7.95 11.16 8.82
CA GLU A 168 -7.73 12.07 7.70
C GLU A 168 -8.53 11.70 6.43
N GLY A 169 -9.05 10.48 6.33
CA GLY A 169 -9.86 10.03 5.22
C GLY A 169 -9.56 8.60 4.77
N GLY A 170 -10.14 8.23 3.63
CA GLY A 170 -9.94 6.92 3.02
C GLY A 170 -9.29 7.01 1.64
N ILE A 171 -8.63 5.93 1.24
CA ILE A 171 -8.01 5.80 -0.09
C ILE A 171 -8.27 4.40 -0.66
N GLU A 172 -8.43 4.34 -1.98
CA GLU A 172 -8.43 3.10 -2.75
C GLU A 172 -7.25 3.09 -3.70
N LEU A 173 -6.50 1.99 -3.72
CA LEU A 173 -5.36 1.81 -4.62
C LEU A 173 -5.49 0.50 -5.38
N GLN A 174 -5.21 0.55 -6.67
CA GLN A 174 -5.31 -0.63 -7.54
C GLN A 174 -4.02 -1.46 -7.50
N PHE A 175 -4.17 -2.74 -7.81
CA PHE A 175 -3.06 -3.67 -8.04
C PHE A 175 -2.03 -3.81 -6.90
N PRO A 176 -2.44 -4.01 -5.63
CA PRO A 176 -1.50 -4.44 -4.60
C PRO A 176 -0.77 -5.71 -5.03
N THR A 177 0.54 -5.74 -4.82
CA THR A 177 1.33 -6.96 -4.97
C THR A 177 1.33 -7.71 -3.64
N ARG A 178 1.42 -9.04 -3.72
CA ARG A 178 1.42 -9.92 -2.54
C ARG A 178 2.76 -10.64 -2.40
N THR A 179 3.26 -10.77 -1.18
CA THR A 179 4.41 -11.62 -0.83
C THR A 179 4.14 -12.27 0.53
N GLY A 180 3.85 -13.57 0.52
CA GLY A 180 3.35 -14.26 1.72
C GLY A 180 2.09 -13.59 2.26
N ASP A 181 2.09 -13.25 3.54
CA ASP A 181 0.99 -12.52 4.19
C ASP A 181 1.16 -11.00 4.14
N THR A 182 2.07 -10.48 3.33
CA THR A 182 2.32 -9.05 3.17
C THR A 182 1.80 -8.55 1.82
N PHE A 183 1.30 -7.32 1.80
CA PHE A 183 0.79 -6.66 0.60
C PHE A 183 1.44 -5.29 0.43
N GLU A 184 1.77 -4.92 -0.79
CA GLU A 184 2.27 -3.59 -1.15
C GLU A 184 1.34 -2.94 -2.17
N ALA A 185 0.67 -1.86 -1.77
CA ALA A 185 -0.08 -1.00 -2.69
C ALA A 185 0.71 0.29 -2.98
N ARG A 186 0.48 0.91 -4.14
CA ARG A 186 1.25 2.09 -4.57
C ARG A 186 0.35 3.25 -4.99
N ASN A 187 0.80 4.46 -4.64
CA ASN A 187 0.30 5.73 -5.15
C ASN A 187 1.49 6.60 -5.55
N GLY A 188 1.87 6.59 -6.83
CA GLY A 188 3.11 7.23 -7.29
C GLY A 188 4.33 6.66 -6.58
N SER A 189 5.09 7.51 -5.88
CA SER A 189 6.26 7.13 -5.06
C SER A 189 5.91 6.58 -3.69
N VAL A 190 4.65 6.73 -3.24
CA VAL A 190 4.19 6.28 -1.93
C VAL A 190 3.83 4.80 -1.98
N ARG A 191 4.37 4.02 -1.05
CA ARG A 191 4.09 2.60 -0.86
C ARG A 191 3.39 2.38 0.47
N TYR A 192 2.34 1.57 0.42
CA TYR A 192 1.55 1.15 1.58
C TYR A 192 1.85 -0.33 1.81
N LEU A 193 2.70 -0.60 2.79
CA LEU A 193 3.16 -1.93 3.16
C LEU A 193 2.26 -2.45 4.29
N VAL A 194 1.42 -3.43 3.97
CA VAL A 194 0.51 -4.08 4.92
C VAL A 194 1.10 -5.42 5.30
N SER A 195 1.45 -5.61 6.56
CA SER A 195 2.00 -6.86 7.09
C SER A 195 1.23 -7.31 8.34
N PRO A 196 1.42 -8.55 8.81
CA PRO A 196 0.84 -9.00 10.07
C PRO A 196 1.27 -8.17 11.29
N THR A 197 2.40 -7.46 11.22
CA THR A 197 2.99 -6.72 12.35
C THR A 197 2.78 -5.22 12.28
N SER A 198 2.67 -4.64 11.08
CA SER A 198 2.51 -3.20 10.90
C SER A 198 1.89 -2.80 9.56
N LEU A 199 1.31 -1.61 9.55
CA LEU A 199 1.05 -0.80 8.36
C LEU A 199 2.14 0.26 8.25
N THR A 200 2.99 0.16 7.23
CA THR A 200 4.07 1.11 6.99
C THR A 200 3.85 1.86 5.69
N ILE A 201 3.86 3.19 5.76
CA ILE A 201 3.74 4.07 4.60
C ILE A 201 5.10 4.69 4.32
N VAL A 202 5.60 4.49 3.11
CA VAL A 202 6.95 4.92 2.69
C VAL A 202 6.85 5.79 1.45
N ASP A 203 7.48 6.95 1.43
CA ASP A 203 7.57 7.81 0.25
C ASP A 203 9.03 8.07 -0.12
N GLY A 204 9.41 7.77 -1.36
CA GLY A 204 10.78 7.99 -1.85
C GLY A 204 11.88 7.28 -1.04
N GLY A 205 11.52 6.29 -0.21
CA GLY A 205 12.44 5.60 0.71
C GLY A 205 12.41 6.09 2.16
N ALA A 206 11.74 7.21 2.46
CA ALA A 206 11.52 7.67 3.81
C ALA A 206 10.22 7.09 4.39
N VAL A 207 10.28 6.57 5.63
CA VAL A 207 9.08 6.13 6.35
C VAL A 207 8.30 7.37 6.77
N LEU A 208 7.11 7.56 6.21
CA LEU A 208 6.18 8.62 6.60
C LEU A 208 5.44 8.25 7.88
N THR A 209 5.08 6.98 8.01
CA THR A 209 4.31 6.46 9.13
C THR A 209 4.55 4.95 9.26
N GLU A 210 4.64 4.49 10.49
CA GLU A 210 4.63 3.08 10.84
C GLU A 210 3.65 2.87 11.99
N GLU A 211 2.61 2.08 11.74
CA GLU A 211 1.56 1.79 12.71
C GLU A 211 1.57 0.31 13.09
N PRO A 212 1.74 -0.04 14.37
CA PRO A 212 1.64 -1.43 14.82
C PRO A 212 0.27 -2.03 14.49
N MET A 213 0.29 -3.26 14.00
CA MET A 213 -0.92 -4.01 13.70
C MET A 213 -1.47 -4.60 15.01
N LEU A 214 -2.67 -4.16 15.40
CA LEU A 214 -3.35 -4.65 16.61
C LEU A 214 -4.12 -5.93 16.33
N ALA A 215 -4.63 -6.08 15.11
CA ALA A 215 -5.28 -7.30 14.65
C ALA A 215 -5.05 -7.47 13.15
N TYR A 216 -4.81 -8.71 12.73
CA TYR A 216 -4.55 -9.05 11.34
C TYR A 216 -5.19 -10.38 10.98
N TRP A 217 -5.68 -10.45 9.75
CA TRP A 217 -6.15 -11.68 9.13
C TRP A 217 -5.84 -11.63 7.63
N SER A 218 -5.41 -12.74 7.06
CA SER A 218 -5.26 -12.92 5.61
C SER A 218 -5.58 -14.35 5.20
N LEU A 219 -5.96 -14.53 3.93
CA LEU A 219 -5.97 -15.85 3.32
C LEU A 219 -4.53 -16.37 3.19
N PRO A 220 -4.31 -17.70 3.18
CA PRO A 220 -2.98 -18.27 3.01
C PRO A 220 -2.29 -17.86 1.70
N GLY A 221 -0.95 -17.72 1.78
CA GLY A 221 0.02 -17.39 0.72
C GLY A 221 -0.05 -18.25 -0.52
#